data_AF-A0A258H887-F1
#
_entry.id   AF-A0A258H887-F1
#
_cell.length_a   1.000
_cell.length_b   1.000
_cell.length_c   1.000
_cell.angle_alpha   90.00
_cell.angle_beta   90.00
_cell.angle_gamma   90.00
#
_symmetry.space_group_name_H-M   'P 1'
#
loop_
_entity.id
_entity.type
_entity.pdbx_description
1 polymer ?
#
loop_
_entity_poly.entity_id
_entity_poly.type
_entity_poly.pdbx_seq_one_letter_code
_entity_poly.pdbx_strand_id
1 'polypeptide(L)'
;MILTFIPSVEAQTISILALWAFFLVAVLDSTLLGFIVHRKLVKKHGADKVEKVRWYAAMRSLQLRILRLPKPQVKRGQFPD
;
A
#
# COMPACT_ATOMS: atom_id res chain seq x y z
N MET A 1 -17.69 14.98 -26.80
CA MET A 1 -17.57 16.45 -26.85
C MET A 1 -18.73 17.09 -26.07
N ILE A 2 -18.83 16.84 -24.75
CA ILE A 2 -19.84 17.46 -23.84
C ILE A 2 -19.22 17.86 -22.48
N LEU A 3 -17.98 17.43 -22.17
CA LEU A 3 -17.31 17.72 -20.89
C LEU A 3 -16.61 19.10 -20.83
N THR A 4 -16.78 19.95 -21.85
CA THR A 4 -16.16 21.29 -21.90
C THR A 4 -16.97 22.36 -21.15
N PHE A 5 -18.14 22.04 -20.58
CA PHE A 5 -19.08 23.03 -20.04
C PHE A 5 -18.91 23.40 -18.56
N ILE A 6 -17.90 22.87 -17.86
CA ILE A 6 -17.51 23.38 -16.53
C ILE A 6 -16.03 23.78 -16.57
N PRO A 7 -15.70 24.97 -17.08
CA PRO A 7 -14.35 25.51 -17.06
C PRO A 7 -14.12 26.26 -15.74
N SER A 8 -14.34 25.62 -14.59
CA SER A 8 -13.81 26.16 -13.33
C SER A 8 -12.38 25.65 -13.17
N VAL A 9 -11.43 26.46 -13.65
CA VAL A 9 -9.99 26.23 -13.45
C VAL A 9 -9.71 25.90 -11.98
N GLU A 10 -10.40 26.57 -11.07
CA GLU A 10 -10.37 26.34 -9.62
C GLU A 10 -10.73 24.90 -9.23
N ALA A 11 -11.83 24.34 -9.75
CA ALA A 11 -12.23 22.97 -9.43
C ALA A 11 -11.27 21.94 -10.04
N GLN A 12 -10.70 22.24 -11.21
CA GLN A 12 -9.72 21.38 -11.87
C GLN A 12 -8.38 21.36 -11.10
N THR A 13 -7.93 22.51 -10.59
CA THR A 13 -6.75 22.63 -9.73
C THR A 13 -6.95 21.91 -8.39
N ILE A 14 -8.11 22.08 -7.73
CA ILE A 14 -8.43 21.38 -6.48
C ILE A 14 -8.46 19.85 -6.71
N SER A 15 -9.03 19.40 -7.83
CA SER A 15 -9.07 17.96 -8.17
C SER A 15 -7.68 17.38 -8.38
N ILE A 16 -6.80 18.11 -9.07
CA ILE A 16 -5.40 17.71 -9.27
C ILE A 16 -4.64 17.66 -7.94
N LEU A 17 -4.81 18.66 -7.08
CA LEU A 17 -4.18 18.68 -5.76
C LEU A 17 -4.69 17.53 -4.87
N ALA A 18 -5.99 17.25 -4.88
CA ALA A 18 -6.58 16.14 -4.16
C ALA A 18 -6.03 14.79 -4.66
N LEU A 19 -5.86 14.62 -5.98
CA LEU A 19 -5.27 13.42 -6.57
C LEU A 19 -3.81 13.23 -6.11
N TRP A 20 -3.00 14.29 -6.14
CA TRP A 20 -1.62 14.25 -5.66
C TRP A 20 -1.53 13.97 -4.16
N ALA A 21 -2.42 14.56 -3.36
CA ALA A 21 -2.51 14.28 -1.93
C ALA A 21 -2.86 12.81 -1.67
N PHE A 22 -3.84 12.26 -2.39
CA PHE A 22 -4.18 10.83 -2.34
C PHE A 22 -2.97 9.95 -2.72
N PHE A 23 -2.24 10.33 -3.77
CA PHE A 23 -1.05 9.61 -4.21
C PHE A 23 0.05 9.61 -3.14
N LEU A 24 0.31 10.76 -2.51
CA LEU A 24 1.26 10.88 -1.40
C LEU A 24 0.87 9.98 -0.22
N VAL A 25 -0.42 9.98 0.16
CA VAL A 25 -0.94 9.11 1.23
C VAL A 25 -0.73 7.64 0.88
N ALA A 26 -1.02 7.23 -0.36
CA ALA A 26 -0.83 5.85 -0.80
C ALA A 26 0.66 5.44 -0.79
N VAL A 27 1.56 6.32 -1.21
CA VAL A 27 3.01 6.08 -1.15
C VAL A 27 3.47 5.95 0.31
N LEU A 28 3.03 6.84 1.19
CA LEU A 28 3.34 6.78 2.62
C LEU A 28 2.84 5.48 3.26
N ASP A 29 1.61 5.07 2.99
CA ASP A 29 1.06 3.82 3.52
C ASP A 29 1.88 2.61 3.03
N SER A 30 2.22 2.56 1.75
CA SER A 30 3.01 1.47 1.17
C SER A 30 4.42 1.35 1.78
N THR A 31 5.07 2.49 2.01
CA THR A 31 6.43 2.55 2.59
C THR A 31 6.42 2.23 4.07
N LEU A 32 5.43 2.72 4.82
CA LEU A 32 5.23 2.42 6.24
C LEU A 32 4.95 0.93 6.45
N LEU A 33 4.09 0.32 5.63
CA LEU A 33 3.80 -1.11 5.71
C LEU A 33 5.06 -1.95 5.47
N GLY A 34 5.86 -1.60 4.46
CA GLY A 34 7.15 -2.25 4.20
C GLY A 34 8.11 -2.16 5.38
N PHE A 35 8.15 -1.01 6.08
CA PHE A 35 8.97 -0.82 7.28
C PHE A 35 8.46 -1.64 8.46
N ILE A 36 7.14 -1.65 8.72
CA ILE A 36 6.52 -2.42 9.80
C ILE A 36 6.76 -3.93 9.61
N VAL A 37 6.58 -4.43 8.39
CA VAL A 37 6.80 -5.86 8.07
C VAL A 37 8.27 -6.22 8.26
N HIS A 38 9.20 -5.39 7.77
CA HIS A 38 10.62 -5.61 7.98
C HIS A 38 10.97 -5.66 9.48
N ARG A 39 10.48 -4.69 10.27
CA ARG A 39 10.74 -4.62 11.72
C ARG A 39 10.18 -5.84 12.47
N LYS A 40 8.99 -6.33 12.10
CA LYS A 40 8.41 -7.56 12.67
C LYS A 40 9.18 -8.82 12.29
N LEU A 41 9.67 -8.91 11.06
CA LEU A 41 10.48 -10.04 10.60
C LEU A 41 11.84 -10.08 11.27
N VAL A 42 12.51 -8.94 11.43
CA VAL A 42 13.78 -8.86 12.17
C VAL A 42 13.58 -9.31 13.62
N LYS A 43 12.48 -8.90 14.27
CA LYS A 43 12.16 -9.33 15.64
C LYS A 43 11.89 -10.84 15.76
N LYS A 44 11.32 -11.48 14.74
CA LYS A 44 10.95 -12.91 14.77
C LYS A 44 12.06 -13.85 14.26
N HIS A 45 12.85 -13.43 13.27
CA HIS A 45 13.78 -14.29 12.55
C HIS A 45 15.26 -13.89 12.68
N GLY A 46 15.56 -12.76 13.34
CA GLY A 46 16.92 -12.21 13.47
C GLY A 46 17.36 -11.44 12.22
N ALA A 47 18.18 -10.39 12.40
CA ALA A 47 18.59 -9.47 11.33
C ALA A 47 19.30 -10.19 10.17
N ASP A 48 20.01 -11.28 10.46
CA ASP A 48 20.81 -12.07 9.52
C ASP A 48 19.98 -12.78 8.42
N LYS A 49 18.70 -13.06 8.67
CA LYS A 49 17.84 -13.81 7.72
C LYS A 49 16.84 -12.94 6.95
N VAL A 50 16.86 -11.62 7.15
CA VAL A 50 15.86 -10.70 6.57
C VAL A 50 16.45 -9.97 5.37
N GLU A 51 16.65 -10.68 4.27
CA GLU A 51 17.07 -10.05 3.00
C GLU A 51 15.88 -9.57 2.17
N LYS A 52 15.98 -8.32 1.68
CA LYS A 52 15.15 -7.69 0.62
C LYS A 52 13.62 -7.75 0.77
N VAL A 53 13.10 -7.81 1.99
CA VAL A 53 11.64 -7.91 2.22
C VAL A 53 10.89 -6.61 1.94
N ARG A 54 11.56 -5.44 1.90
CA ARG A 54 10.92 -4.14 1.69
C ARG A 54 10.20 -4.04 0.33
N TRP A 55 10.86 -4.44 -0.75
CA TRP A 55 10.28 -4.43 -2.10
C TRP A 55 9.17 -5.48 -2.25
N TYR A 56 9.38 -6.67 -1.70
CA TYR A 56 8.38 -7.73 -1.70
C TYR A 56 7.14 -7.38 -0.88
N ALA A 57 7.30 -6.75 0.28
CA ALA A 57 6.21 -6.29 1.13
C ALA A 57 5.41 -5.16 0.49
N ALA A 58 6.07 -4.24 -0.23
CA ALA A 58 5.40 -3.20 -1.01
C ALA A 58 4.59 -3.80 -2.19
N MET A 59 5.17 -4.74 -2.94
CA MET A 59 4.44 -5.44 -4.00
C MET A 59 3.23 -6.23 -3.44
N ARG A 60 3.40 -6.82 -2.26
CA ARG A 60 2.37 -7.60 -1.59
C ARG A 60 1.35 -6.73 -0.84
N SER A 61 1.59 -5.46 -0.58
CA SER A 61 0.58 -4.56 0.00
C SER A 61 -0.47 -4.15 -1.03
N LEU A 62 -0.03 -3.95 -2.28
CA LEU A 62 -0.87 -3.57 -3.41
C LEU A 62 -1.78 -4.70 -3.89
N GLN A 63 -1.37 -5.96 -3.73
CA GLN A 63 -2.22 -7.09 -4.13
C GLN A 63 -3.42 -7.25 -3.20
N LEU A 64 -4.64 -7.07 -3.73
CA LEU A 64 -5.87 -7.34 -2.99
C LEU A 64 -5.85 -8.78 -2.45
N ARG A 65 -6.11 -8.94 -1.15
CA ARG A 65 -6.02 -10.20 -0.41
C ARG A 65 -6.87 -11.34 -1.01
N ILE A 66 -7.97 -10.97 -1.68
CA ILE A 66 -8.91 -11.89 -2.33
C ILE A 66 -8.31 -12.52 -3.59
N LEU A 67 -7.44 -11.81 -4.30
CA LEU A 67 -6.78 -12.27 -5.53
C LEU A 67 -5.57 -13.17 -5.26
N ARG A 68 -5.17 -13.34 -4.00
CA ARG A 68 -4.03 -14.16 -3.61
C ARG A 68 -4.47 -15.63 -3.53
N LEU A 69 -3.87 -16.48 -4.35
CA LEU A 69 -3.96 -17.95 -4.27
C LEU A 69 -2.64 -18.47 -3.65
N PRO A 70 -2.64 -19.39 -2.66
CA PRO A 70 -3.78 -19.98 -1.95
C PRO A 70 -4.51 -18.95 -1.08
N LYS A 71 -5.83 -19.12 -0.96
CA LYS A 71 -6.70 -18.20 -0.21
C LYS A 71 -6.15 -18.03 1.22
N PRO A 72 -6.29 -16.84 1.82
CA PRO A 72 -5.79 -16.60 3.17
C PRO A 72 -6.35 -17.64 4.15
N GLN A 73 -5.45 -18.47 4.69
CA GLN A 73 -5.80 -19.55 5.62
C GLN A 73 -6.19 -19.03 7.02
N VAL A 74 -6.00 -17.73 7.29
CA VAL A 74 -6.27 -17.09 8.58
C VAL A 74 -7.11 -15.82 8.44
N LYS A 75 -8.02 -15.58 9.40
CA LYS A 75 -8.83 -14.36 9.45
C LYS A 75 -7.97 -13.11 9.75
N ARG A 76 -8.52 -11.92 9.50
CA ARG A 76 -7.79 -10.64 9.70
C ARG A 76 -7.36 -10.55 11.18
N GLY A 77 -6.06 -10.47 11.44
CA GLY A 77 -5.50 -10.41 12.81
C GLY A 77 -5.11 -11.74 13.45
N GLN A 78 -5.35 -12.88 12.80
CA GLN A 78 -4.86 -14.18 13.30
C GLN A 78 -3.46 -14.47 12.77
N PHE A 79 -2.57 -14.84 13.69
CA PHE A 79 -1.26 -15.40 13.37
C PHE A 79 -1.40 -16.93 13.30
N PRO A 80 -0.75 -17.59 12.32
CA PRO A 80 -0.58 -19.03 12.39
C PRO A 80 0.31 -19.34 13.60
N ASP A 81 -0.17 -20.22 14.47
CA ASP A 81 0.62 -20.85 15.54
C ASP A 81 1.86 -21.56 14.95
#